data_AF-A0AA35T2R5-F1
#
_entry.id   AF-A0AA35T2R5-F1
#
_cell.length_a   1.000
_cell.length_b   1.000
_cell.length_c   1.000
_cell.angle_alpha   90.00
_cell.angle_beta   90.00
_cell.angle_gamma   90.00
#
_symmetry.space_group_name_H-M   'P 1'
#
loop_
_entity.id
_entity.type
_entity.pdbx_description
1 polymer ?
#
loop_
_entity_poly.entity_id
_entity_poly.type
_entity_poly.pdbx_seq_one_letter_code
_entity_poly.pdbx_strand_id
1 'polypeptide(L)' 'MIESFRAGALARMGLGYEDIKALNPDIVYCTISGYGRTGPMANKPGYDLVIQAYSGLMHLTGEPDGPPQRVGFSLV' A
#
# COMPACT_ATOMS: atom_id res chain seq x y z
N MET A 1 -0.70 11.03 12.76
CA MET A 1 -1.70 10.84 11.69
C MET A 1 -1.38 9.55 10.96
N ILE A 2 -2.39 8.76 10.57
CA ILE A 2 -2.22 7.52 9.81
C ILE A 2 -3.13 7.59 8.57
N GLU A 3 -2.61 7.22 7.41
CA GLU A 3 -3.35 7.25 6.15
C GLU A 3 -2.92 6.16 5.16
N SER A 4 -3.83 5.74 4.28
CA SER A 4 -3.63 4.71 3.26
C SER A 4 -4.15 5.13 1.87
N PHE A 5 -4.16 6.43 1.57
CA PHE A 5 -4.61 6.97 0.28
C PHE A 5 -3.56 6.79 -0.83
N ARG A 6 -4.05 6.87 -2.07
CA ARG A 6 -3.19 6.90 -3.27
C ARG A 6 -2.15 8.02 -3.17
N ALA A 7 -0.99 7.80 -3.76
CA ALA A 7 0.12 8.74 -3.72
C ALA A 7 -0.32 10.16 -4.13
N GLY A 8 0.05 11.12 -3.28
CA GLY A 8 -0.26 12.54 -3.45
C GLY A 8 -1.73 12.94 -3.26
N ALA A 9 -2.65 12.02 -2.94
CA ALA A 9 -4.06 12.37 -2.75
C ALA A 9 -4.25 13.38 -1.62
N LEU A 10 -3.69 13.10 -0.44
CA LEU A 10 -3.80 14.02 0.70
C LEU A 10 -2.98 15.30 0.50
N ALA A 11 -1.82 15.24 -0.17
CA ALA A 11 -1.06 16.44 -0.49
C ALA A 11 -1.86 17.41 -1.38
N ARG A 12 -2.63 16.90 -2.36
CA ARG A 12 -3.54 17.72 -3.18
C ARG A 12 -4.68 18.35 -2.38
N MET A 13 -4.99 17.81 -1.21
CA MET A 13 -6.02 18.31 -0.30
C MET A 13 -5.45 19.23 0.80
N GLY A 14 -4.14 19.53 0.78
CA GLY A 14 -3.48 20.31 1.85
C GLY A 14 -3.35 19.54 3.16
N LEU A 15 -3.29 18.21 3.08
CA LEU A 15 -3.16 17.29 4.22
C LEU A 15 -1.89 16.44 4.10
N GLY A 16 -0.88 16.93 3.36
CA GLY A 16 0.43 16.29 3.28
C GLY A 16 1.23 16.46 4.56
N TYR A 17 2.37 15.76 4.66
CA TYR A 17 3.23 15.85 5.84
C TYR A 17 3.62 17.29 6.18
N GLU A 18 4.08 18.06 5.20
CA GLU A 18 4.51 19.45 5.41
C GLU A 18 3.35 20.34 5.86
N ASP A 19 2.15 20.15 5.30
CA ASP A 19 0.95 20.90 5.69
C ASP A 19 0.57 20.63 7.15
N ILE A 20 0.58 19.35 7.56
CA ILE A 20 0.23 18.95 8.93
C ILE A 20 1.33 19.34 9.92
N LYS A 21 2.61 19.21 9.54
CA LYS A 21 3.75 19.60 10.39
C LYS A 21 3.76 21.09 10.69
N ALA A 22 3.35 21.93 9.74
CA ALA A 22 3.21 23.36 9.97
C ALA A 22 2.19 23.68 11.07
N LEU A 23 1.15 22.85 11.22
CA LEU A 23 0.13 22.98 12.27
C LEU A 23 0.51 22.30 13.59
N ASN A 24 1.24 21.19 13.51
CA ASN A 24 1.70 20.40 14.65
C ASN A 24 3.14 19.91 14.44
N PRO A 25 4.15 20.65 14.94
CA PRO A 25 5.56 20.31 14.74
C PRO A 25 5.98 18.95 15.32
N ASP A 26 5.29 18.46 16.35
CA ASP A 26 5.58 17.18 17.03
C ASP A 26 4.89 15.98 16.36
N ILE A 27 4.29 16.17 15.18
CA ILE A 27 3.54 15.13 14.49
C ILE A 27 4.43 13.95 14.08
N VAL A 28 3.93 12.76 14.38
CA VAL A 28 4.32 11.53 13.69
C VAL A 28 3.29 11.24 12.59
N TYR A 29 3.74 11.27 11.34
CA TYR A 29 2.89 11.06 10.16
C TYR A 29 3.25 9.73 9.50
N CYS A 30 2.30 8.78 9.51
CA CYS A 30 2.49 7.44 8.98
C CYS A 30 1.63 7.24 7.73
N THR A 31 2.26 6.73 6.67
CA THR A 31 1.64 6.45 5.38
C THR A 31 1.77 4.98 5.06
N ILE A 32 0.68 4.36 4.60
CA ILE A 32 0.64 2.96 4.17
C ILE A 32 0.50 2.94 2.64
N SER A 33 1.42 2.26 1.96
CA SER A 33 1.41 2.09 0.50
C SER A 33 1.70 0.63 0.14
N GLY A 34 0.93 0.08 -0.81
CA GLY A 34 1.14 -1.29 -1.28
C GLY A 34 2.44 -1.50 -2.09
N TYR A 35 2.96 -0.45 -2.73
CA TYR A 35 4.16 -0.52 -3.58
C TYR A 35 5.26 0.49 -3.20
N GLY A 36 5.16 1.06 -2.00
CA GLY A 36 6.03 2.16 -1.56
C GLY A 36 5.65 3.52 -2.16
N ARG A 37 6.39 4.57 -1.79
CA ARG A 37 6.19 5.94 -2.31
C ARG A 37 7.22 6.34 -3.37
N THR A 38 8.16 5.44 -3.69
CA THR A 38 9.22 5.63 -4.68
C THR A 38 9.23 4.46 -5.67
N GLY A 39 9.88 4.65 -6.81
CA GLY A 39 9.99 3.63 -7.85
C GLY A 39 8.81 3.55 -8.82
N PRO A 40 8.86 2.63 -9.79
CA PRO A 40 7.96 2.62 -10.96
C PRO A 40 6.51 2.30 -10.61
N MET A 41 6.25 1.74 -9.43
CA MET A 41 4.90 1.34 -8.99
C MET A 41 4.31 2.25 -7.92
N ALA A 42 4.97 3.35 -7.55
CA ALA A 42 4.54 4.24 -6.46
C ALA A 42 3.11 4.79 -6.61
N ASN A 43 2.63 4.91 -7.86
CA ASN A 43 1.29 5.41 -8.17
C ASN A 43 0.24 4.30 -8.39
N LYS A 44 0.63 3.02 -8.32
CA LYS A 44 -0.30 1.89 -8.45
C LYS A 44 -1.11 1.70 -7.16
N PRO A 45 -2.40 1.31 -7.27
CA PRO A 45 -3.19 0.99 -6.09
C PRO A 45 -2.72 -0.32 -5.45
N GLY A 46 -2.55 -0.33 -4.13
CA GLY A 46 -2.28 -1.54 -3.37
C GLY A 46 -3.58 -2.25 -3.01
N TYR A 47 -3.88 -3.36 -3.69
CA TYR A 47 -4.98 -4.26 -3.33
C TYR A 47 -4.39 -5.61 -2.94
N ASP A 48 -4.90 -6.21 -1.86
CA ASP A 48 -4.41 -7.47 -1.30
C ASP A 48 -4.21 -8.57 -2.35
N LEU A 49 -5.24 -8.90 -3.12
CA LEU A 49 -5.16 -9.93 -4.17
C LEU A 49 -4.11 -9.61 -5.25
N VAL A 50 -3.93 -8.34 -5.59
CA VAL A 50 -2.94 -7.93 -6.59
C VAL A 50 -1.53 -8.09 -6.04
N ILE A 51 -1.33 -7.75 -4.75
CA ILE A 51 -0.05 -7.92 -4.06
C ILE A 51 0.27 -9.40 -3.85
N GLN A 52 -0.71 -10.21 -3.48
CA GLN A 52 -0.57 -11.67 -3.38
C GLN A 52 -0.18 -12.30 -4.72
N ALA A 53 -0.81 -11.89 -5.82
CA ALA A 53 -0.45 -12.36 -7.14
C ALA A 53 0.96 -11.90 -7.55
N TYR A 54 1.28 -10.62 -7.32
CA TYR A 54 2.54 -10.02 -7.74
C TYR A 54 3.76 -10.54 -6.95
N SER A 55 3.60 -10.82 -5.66
CA SER A 55 4.67 -11.34 -4.79
C SER A 55 5.01 -12.81 -5.03
N GLY A 56 4.22 -13.52 -5.85
CA GLY A 56 4.37 -14.96 -6.08
C GLY A 56 3.73 -15.82 -5.00
N LEU A 57 3.12 -15.23 -3.96
CA LEU A 57 2.45 -15.99 -2.91
C LEU A 57 1.32 -16.87 -3.44
N MET A 58 0.58 -16.40 -4.45
CA MET A 58 -0.45 -17.23 -5.08
C MET A 58 0.13 -18.44 -5.81
N HIS A 59 1.32 -18.31 -6.40
CA HIS A 59 1.98 -19.42 -7.09
C HIS A 59 2.43 -20.51 -6.11
N LEU A 60 2.76 -20.12 -4.88
CA LEU A 60 3.18 -21.03 -3.81
C LEU A 60 2.00 -21.66 -3.04
N THR A 61 0.76 -21.30 -3.38
CA THR A 61 -0.43 -21.68 -2.62
C THR A 61 -1.42 -22.43 -3.51
N GLY A 62 -1.82 -23.63 -3.08
CA GLY A 62 -2.77 -24.48 -3.79
C GLY A 62 -2.18 -25.86 -4.11
N GLU A 63 -2.88 -26.59 -4.98
CA GLU A 63 -2.44 -27.89 -5.49
C GLU A 63 -1.29 -27.74 -6.51
N PRO A 64 -0.32 -28.68 -6.58
CA PRO A 64 0.84 -28.59 -7.47
C PRO A 64 0.51 -28.35 -8.96
N ASP A 65 -0.55 -29.00 -9.46
CA ASP A 65 -1.02 -28.89 -10.84
C ASP A 65 -2.27 -28.00 -10.98
N GLY A 66 -2.65 -27.30 -9.90
CA GLY A 66 -3.80 -26.41 -9.85
C GLY A 66 -3.47 -24.97 -10.26
N PRO A 67 -4.49 -24.14 -10.53
CA PRO A 67 -4.26 -22.71 -10.73
C PRO A 67 -3.74 -22.05 -9.43
N PRO A 68 -2.97 -20.95 -9.50
CA PRO A 68 -2.55 -20.18 -8.33
C PRO A 68 -3.73 -19.78 -7.46
N GLN A 69 -3.63 -20.02 -6.14
CA GLN A 69 -4.70 -19.72 -5.20
C GLN A 69 -4.26 -18.63 -4.21
N ARG A 70 -5.21 -17.82 -3.76
CA ARG A 70 -4.94 -16.84 -2.69
C ARG A 70 -4.70 -17.55 -1.35
N VAL A 71 -3.95 -16.90 -0.46
CA VAL A 71 -3.91 -17.33 0.94
C VAL A 71 -5.22 -16.95 1.65
N GLY A 72 -5.56 -17.70 2.71
CA GLY A 72 -6.83 -17.53 3.43
C GLY A 72 -6.91 -16.29 4.33
N PHE A 73 -5.79 -15.61 4.58
CA PHE A 73 -5.70 -14.42 5.42
C PHE A 73 -5.35 -13.17 4.61
N SER A 74 -5.64 -12.00 5.16
CA SER A 74 -5.27 -10.71 4.56
C SER A 74 -3.79 -10.42 4.77
N LEU A 75 -3.11 -10.03 3.70
CA LEU A 75 -1.71 -9.59 3.75
C LEU A 75 -1.57 -8.10 4.02
N VAL A 76 -2.54 -7.30 3.59
CA VAL A 76 -2.58 -5.84 3.74
C VAL A 76 -3.96 -5.35 4.18
#